data_AF-A0A2E6WM99-F1
#
_entry.id   AF-A0A2E6WM99-F1
#
_cell.length_a   1.000
_cell.length_b   1.000
_cell.length_c   1.000
_cell.angle_alpha   90.00
_cell.angle_beta   90.00
_cell.angle_gamma   90.00
#
_symmetry.space_group_name_H-M   'P 1'
#
loop_
_entity.id
_entity.type
_entity.pdbx_description
1 polymer ?
#
loop_
_entity_poly.entity_id
_entity_poly.type
_entity_poly.pdbx_seq_one_letter_code
_entity_poly.pdbx_strand_id
1 'polypeptide(L)'
;MVAAGDPWLSGADLRLEPHLRAVYRAYLNHGPLMRAVADAEMGELKATSQHYREMMAMWDEAVAHRFSDSYPWVDKPDMVAHALNAAGERIMYYDFGGGPTNVTDEDFDATAQIMYSMWCSALGIEQGSEKQIAQG
;
A
#
# COMPACT_ATOMS: atom_id res chain seq x y z
N MET A 1 -7.25 -8.15 -3.15
CA MET A 1 -6.67 -6.96 -2.47
C MET A 1 -7.47 -5.71 -2.67
N VAL A 2 -8.02 -5.47 -3.87
CA VAL A 2 -8.94 -4.34 -4.15
C VAL A 2 -10.00 -4.20 -3.05
N ALA A 3 -10.64 -5.28 -2.62
CA ALA A 3 -11.66 -5.26 -1.55
C ALA A 3 -11.18 -4.72 -0.17
N ALA A 4 -9.91 -4.91 0.21
CA ALA A 4 -9.41 -4.42 1.51
C ALA A 4 -9.19 -2.90 1.48
N GLY A 5 -8.98 -2.33 0.29
CA GLY A 5 -8.73 -0.90 0.11
C GLY A 5 -9.86 -0.12 -0.55
N ASP A 6 -10.89 -0.81 -1.05
CA ASP A 6 -11.95 -0.29 -1.90
C ASP A 6 -12.69 0.94 -1.34
N PRO A 7 -13.05 1.00 -0.04
CA PRO A 7 -13.77 2.15 0.49
C PRO A 7 -12.97 3.46 0.36
N TRP A 8 -11.66 3.42 0.58
CA TRP A 8 -10.83 4.62 0.43
C TRP A 8 -10.52 4.93 -1.03
N LEU A 9 -10.22 3.90 -1.85
CA LEU A 9 -9.95 4.10 -3.28
C LEU A 9 -11.16 4.68 -4.03
N SER A 10 -12.36 4.20 -3.72
CA SER A 10 -13.62 4.74 -4.27
C SER A 10 -14.03 6.09 -3.70
N GLY A 11 -13.36 6.55 -2.64
CA GLY A 11 -13.71 7.78 -1.92
C GLY A 11 -14.94 7.68 -1.02
N ALA A 12 -15.50 6.48 -0.81
CA ALA A 12 -16.57 6.25 0.16
C ALA A 12 -16.10 6.47 1.61
N ASP A 13 -14.81 6.24 1.89
CA ASP A 13 -14.13 6.61 3.13
C ASP A 13 -12.95 7.55 2.83
N LEU A 14 -12.82 8.62 3.60
CA LEU A 14 -11.71 9.56 3.46
C LEU A 14 -10.51 9.18 4.33
N ARG A 15 -10.70 8.27 5.30
CA ARG A 15 -9.68 7.84 6.25
C ARG A 15 -8.67 6.93 5.59
N LEU A 16 -7.41 7.36 5.60
CA LEU A 16 -6.32 6.61 5.00
C LEU A 16 -5.79 5.50 5.92
N GLU A 17 -5.67 5.76 7.23
CA GLU A 17 -5.08 4.80 8.18
C GLU A 17 -5.80 3.43 8.17
N PRO A 18 -7.14 3.34 8.27
CA PRO A 18 -7.83 2.05 8.29
C PRO A 18 -7.65 1.29 6.98
N HIS A 19 -7.63 2.01 5.85
CA HIS A 19 -7.33 1.46 4.53
C HIS A 19 -5.94 0.82 4.49
N LEU A 20 -4.89 1.56 4.89
CA LEU A 20 -3.52 1.04 4.87
C LEU A 20 -3.37 -0.17 5.78
N ARG A 21 -3.95 -0.13 6.99
CA ARG A 21 -3.96 -1.28 7.90
C ARG A 21 -4.66 -2.49 7.29
N ALA A 22 -5.80 -2.31 6.64
CA ALA A 22 -6.53 -3.40 5.99
C ALA A 22 -5.73 -4.02 4.83
N VAL A 23 -5.13 -3.19 3.97
CA VAL A 23 -4.26 -3.62 2.87
C VAL A 23 -3.06 -4.40 3.41
N TYR A 24 -2.33 -3.83 4.37
CA TYR A 24 -1.15 -4.46 4.97
C TYR A 24 -1.50 -5.75 5.72
N ARG A 25 -2.66 -5.82 6.39
CA ARG A 25 -3.11 -7.06 7.04
C ARG A 25 -3.47 -8.14 6.01
N ALA A 26 -4.11 -7.75 4.89
CA ALA A 26 -4.36 -8.68 3.79
C ALA A 26 -3.05 -9.23 3.21
N TYR A 27 -2.03 -8.38 3.07
CA TYR A 27 -0.69 -8.82 2.68
C TYR A 27 -0.02 -9.70 3.73
N LEU A 28 -0.11 -9.40 5.02
CA LEU A 28 0.45 -10.27 6.04
C LEU A 28 -0.17 -11.68 5.98
N ASN A 29 -1.49 -11.75 5.83
CA ASN A 29 -2.22 -13.02 5.86
C ASN A 29 -2.11 -13.82 4.56
N HIS A 30 -2.01 -13.15 3.42
CA HIS A 30 -2.08 -13.78 2.09
C HIS A 30 -0.82 -13.61 1.25
N GLY A 31 0.10 -12.75 1.67
CA GLY A 31 1.37 -12.43 1.03
C GLY A 31 2.24 -13.66 0.76
N PRO A 32 2.38 -14.62 1.69
CA PRO A 32 3.11 -15.87 1.41
C PRO A 32 2.51 -16.67 0.26
N LEU A 33 1.18 -16.70 0.13
CA LEU A 33 0.50 -17.36 -0.99
C LEU A 33 0.70 -16.57 -2.28
N MET A 34 0.51 -15.24 -2.25
CA MET A 34 0.73 -14.38 -3.42
C MET A 34 2.18 -14.49 -3.92
N ARG A 35 3.14 -14.56 -3.00
CA ARG A 35 4.55 -14.81 -3.28
C ARG A 35 4.78 -16.20 -3.85
N ALA A 36 4.22 -17.24 -3.23
CA ALA A 36 4.37 -18.61 -3.71
C ALA A 36 3.78 -18.80 -5.11
N VAL A 37 2.66 -18.15 -5.42
CA VAL A 37 2.06 -18.12 -6.77
C VAL A 37 3.00 -17.39 -7.74
N ALA A 38 3.50 -16.21 -7.39
CA ALA A 38 4.44 -15.47 -8.23
C ALA A 38 5.77 -16.24 -8.46
N ASP A 39 6.27 -16.94 -7.44
CA ASP A 39 7.49 -17.75 -7.49
C ASP A 39 7.26 -19.06 -8.30
N ALA A 40 6.11 -19.72 -8.12
CA ALA A 40 5.75 -20.95 -8.84
C ALA A 40 5.50 -20.72 -10.33
N GLU A 41 5.08 -19.52 -10.73
CA GLU A 41 5.00 -19.12 -12.13
C GLU A 41 6.38 -18.99 -12.81
N MET A 42 7.49 -18.90 -12.06
CA MET A 42 8.79 -18.46 -12.60
C MET A 42 9.98 -19.39 -12.37
N GLY A 43 9.98 -20.32 -11.41
CA GLY A 43 11.14 -21.20 -11.16
C GLY A 43 12.44 -20.49 -10.72
N GLU A 44 12.51 -19.16 -10.77
CA GLU A 44 13.58 -18.31 -10.24
C GLU A 44 13.01 -17.03 -9.62
N LEU A 45 13.56 -16.65 -8.46
CA LEU A 45 13.26 -15.48 -7.62
C LEU A 45 13.49 -14.14 -8.33
N LYS A 46 12.64 -13.78 -9.29
CA LYS A 46 12.52 -12.40 -9.76
C LYS A 46 11.05 -12.06 -9.84
N ALA A 47 10.63 -10.96 -9.25
CA ALA A 47 9.27 -10.39 -9.34
C ALA A 47 8.94 -10.03 -10.81
N THR A 48 8.71 -11.05 -11.65
CA THR A 48 8.81 -10.95 -13.12
C THR A 48 7.69 -11.65 -13.86
N SER A 49 6.79 -12.37 -13.18
CA SER A 49 5.57 -12.81 -13.84
C SER A 49 4.83 -11.56 -14.34
N GLN A 50 4.46 -11.58 -15.62
CA GLN A 50 3.76 -10.45 -16.24
C GLN A 50 2.49 -10.12 -15.46
N HIS A 51 1.81 -11.15 -14.94
CA HIS A 51 0.61 -11.02 -14.14
C HIS A 51 0.81 -10.25 -12.84
N TYR A 52 1.89 -10.53 -12.09
CA TYR A 52 2.20 -9.76 -10.87
C TYR A 52 2.50 -8.29 -11.18
N ARG A 53 3.28 -8.02 -12.25
CA ARG A 53 3.59 -6.65 -12.69
C ARG A 53 2.33 -5.89 -13.13
N GLU A 54 1.44 -6.54 -13.85
CA GLU A 54 0.14 -5.97 -14.24
C GLU A 54 -0.73 -5.68 -13.00
N MET A 55 -0.75 -6.58 -12.02
CA MET A 55 -1.46 -6.36 -10.76
C MET A 55 -0.94 -5.14 -10.00
N MET A 56 0.38 -5.01 -9.87
CA MET A 56 0.99 -3.85 -9.21
C MET A 56 0.76 -2.56 -9.99
N ALA A 57 0.81 -2.60 -11.33
CA ALA A 57 0.50 -1.44 -12.17
C ALA A 57 -0.96 -0.99 -12.03
N MET A 58 -1.92 -1.93 -11.99
CA MET A 58 -3.34 -1.60 -11.74
C MET A 58 -3.54 -0.98 -10.35
N TRP A 59 -2.76 -1.43 -9.36
CA TRP A 59 -2.79 -0.86 -8.01
C TRP A 59 -2.22 0.56 -7.98
N ASP A 60 -1.10 0.80 -8.66
CA ASP A 60 -0.52 2.14 -8.83
C ASP A 60 -1.52 3.09 -9.50
N GLU A 61 -2.15 2.66 -10.58
CA GLU A 61 -3.15 3.45 -11.31
C GLU A 61 -4.36 3.81 -10.42
N ALA A 62 -4.90 2.84 -9.67
CA ALA A 62 -6.04 3.09 -8.78
C ALA A 62 -5.70 4.10 -7.67
N VAL A 63 -4.51 3.99 -7.07
CA VAL A 63 -4.04 4.93 -6.04
C VAL A 63 -3.78 6.31 -6.64
N ALA A 64 -3.17 6.37 -7.84
CA ALA A 64 -2.91 7.63 -8.52
C ALA A 64 -4.20 8.37 -8.92
N HIS A 65 -5.22 7.64 -9.35
CA HIS A 65 -6.54 8.22 -9.60
C HIS A 65 -7.13 8.80 -8.32
N ARG A 66 -7.05 8.06 -7.21
CA ARG A 66 -7.49 8.54 -5.89
C ARG A 66 -6.73 9.80 -5.45
N PHE A 67 -5.42 9.86 -5.69
CA PHE A 67 -4.61 11.05 -5.41
C PHE A 67 -5.07 12.25 -6.23
N SER A 68 -5.27 12.05 -7.53
CA SER A 68 -5.73 13.11 -8.44
C SER A 68 -7.09 13.69 -8.01
N ASP A 69 -8.00 12.84 -7.55
CA ASP A 69 -9.37 13.24 -7.21
C ASP A 69 -9.48 13.96 -5.87
N SER A 70 -8.74 13.49 -4.85
CA SER A 70 -8.93 13.94 -3.46
C SER A 70 -7.75 14.72 -2.87
N TYR A 71 -6.61 14.71 -3.55
CA TYR A 71 -5.39 15.38 -3.11
C TYR A 71 -4.79 16.19 -4.28
N PRO A 72 -5.53 17.16 -4.86
CA PRO A 72 -5.14 17.85 -6.09
C PRO A 72 -3.86 18.69 -5.99
N TRP A 73 -3.34 18.90 -4.77
CA TRP A 73 -2.06 19.58 -4.51
C TRP A 73 -0.86 18.62 -4.53
N VAL A 74 -1.07 17.32 -4.70
CA VAL A 74 0.01 16.34 -4.83
C VAL A 74 0.57 16.41 -6.24
N ASP A 75 1.81 16.86 -6.37
CA ASP A 75 2.51 16.90 -7.65
C ASP A 75 2.84 15.47 -8.14
N LYS A 76 2.55 15.19 -9.42
CA LYS A 76 2.85 13.91 -10.09
C LYS A 76 2.24 12.70 -9.34
N PRO A 77 0.91 12.60 -9.24
CA PRO A 77 0.22 11.57 -8.46
C PRO A 77 0.66 10.15 -8.82
N ASP A 78 0.89 9.85 -10.11
CA ASP A 78 1.36 8.53 -10.56
C ASP A 78 2.71 8.14 -9.96
N MET A 79 3.65 9.09 -9.92
CA MET A 79 5.00 8.86 -9.38
C MET A 79 4.95 8.64 -7.87
N VAL A 80 4.12 9.42 -7.17
CA VAL A 80 3.95 9.30 -5.72
C VAL A 80 3.26 7.97 -5.37
N ALA A 81 2.21 7.59 -6.12
CA ALA A 81 1.50 6.33 -5.95
C ALA A 81 2.46 5.14 -6.11
N HIS A 82 3.20 5.10 -7.22
CA HIS A 82 4.19 4.06 -7.46
C HIS A 82 5.23 3.96 -6.34
N ALA A 83 5.79 5.09 -5.90
CA ALA A 83 6.79 5.10 -4.84
C ALA A 83 6.25 4.58 -3.50
N LEU A 84 5.04 5.00 -3.11
CA LEU A 84 4.40 4.56 -1.87
C LEU A 84 4.00 3.08 -1.92
N ASN A 85 3.49 2.62 -3.07
CA ASN A 85 3.14 1.22 -3.27
C ASN A 85 4.36 0.31 -3.32
N ALA A 86 5.46 0.74 -3.97
CA ALA A 86 6.73 0.01 -3.95
C ALA A 86 7.33 -0.07 -2.54
N ALA A 87 7.19 0.99 -1.73
CA ALA A 87 7.58 0.96 -0.32
C ALA A 87 6.69 -0.01 0.49
N GLY A 88 5.37 0.00 0.25
CA GLY A 88 4.46 -0.99 0.79
C GLY A 88 4.87 -2.40 0.38
N GLU A 89 5.18 -2.61 -0.90
CA GLU A 89 5.60 -3.90 -1.48
C GLU A 89 6.84 -4.43 -0.76
N ARG A 90 7.80 -3.55 -0.50
CA ARG A 90 8.98 -3.89 0.26
C ARG A 90 8.64 -4.43 1.65
N ILE A 91 7.69 -3.82 2.35
CA ILE A 91 7.22 -4.29 3.67
C ILE A 91 6.56 -5.66 3.55
N MET A 92 5.75 -5.87 2.51
CA MET A 92 5.14 -7.16 2.25
C MET A 92 6.18 -8.27 2.08
N TYR A 93 7.33 -7.96 1.46
CA TYR A 93 8.39 -8.94 1.19
C TYR A 93 9.35 -9.15 2.34
N TYR A 94 9.74 -8.10 3.07
CA TYR A 94 10.80 -8.19 4.08
C TYR A 94 10.26 -8.40 5.47
N ASP A 95 9.20 -7.67 5.82
CA ASP A 95 8.66 -7.71 7.17
C ASP A 95 7.57 -8.79 7.25
N PHE A 96 6.74 -8.92 6.21
CA PHE A 96 5.62 -9.88 6.20
C PHE A 96 5.86 -11.13 5.36
N GLY A 97 7.04 -11.25 4.72
CA GLY A 97 7.34 -12.32 3.77
C GLY A 97 7.33 -13.73 4.38
N GLY A 98 7.44 -13.83 5.71
CA GLY A 98 7.28 -15.08 6.47
C GLY A 98 5.84 -15.43 6.83
N GLY A 99 4.87 -14.55 6.60
CA GLY A 99 3.47 -14.73 6.99
C GLY A 99 3.15 -14.40 8.44
N PRO A 100 1.88 -14.54 8.86
CA PRO A 100 1.40 -14.06 10.16
C PRO A 100 2.01 -14.77 11.36
N THR A 101 2.59 -15.96 11.17
CA THR A 101 3.26 -16.70 12.25
C THR A 101 4.62 -16.12 12.63
N ASN A 102 5.18 -15.26 11.78
CA ASN A 102 6.54 -14.71 11.94
C ASN A 102 6.56 -13.21 12.26
N VAL A 103 5.39 -12.59 12.42
CA VAL A 103 5.23 -11.16 12.67
C VAL A 103 4.31 -11.00 13.86
N THR A 104 4.78 -10.33 14.91
CA THR A 104 3.92 -10.05 16.06
C THR A 104 2.95 -8.91 15.74
N ASP A 105 1.85 -8.81 16.48
CA ASP A 105 0.93 -7.66 16.32
C ASP A 105 1.61 -6.32 16.62
N GLU A 106 2.59 -6.30 17.55
CA GLU A 106 3.40 -5.12 17.85
C GLU A 106 4.26 -4.70 16.65
N ASP A 107 4.96 -5.64 16.01
CA ASP A 107 5.76 -5.37 14.81
C ASP A 107 4.89 -4.88 13.65
N PHE A 108 3.71 -5.49 13.48
CA PHE A 108 2.74 -5.06 12.49
C PHE A 108 2.27 -3.62 12.74
N ASP A 109 1.87 -3.31 13.98
CA ASP A 109 1.34 -1.99 14.34
C ASP A 109 2.39 -0.89 14.20
N ALA A 110 3.63 -1.15 14.63
CA ALA A 110 4.75 -0.24 14.45
C ALA A 110 5.01 0.05 12.96
N THR A 111 5.06 -1.00 12.15
CA THR A 111 5.31 -0.90 10.71
C THR A 111 4.19 -0.15 9.98
N ALA A 112 2.94 -0.50 10.28
CA ALA A 112 1.77 0.18 9.71
C ALA A 112 1.74 1.67 10.06
N GLN A 113 2.11 2.04 11.29
CA GLN A 113 2.16 3.43 11.73
C GLN A 113 3.26 4.24 11.02
N ILE A 114 4.44 3.64 10.81
CA ILE A 114 5.53 4.26 10.06
C ILE A 114 5.06 4.55 8.62
N MET A 115 4.45 3.56 7.98
CA MET A 115 3.94 3.75 6.61
C MET A 115 2.83 4.77 6.54
N TYR A 116 1.89 4.74 7.47
CA TYR A 116 0.85 5.75 7.54
C TYR A 116 1.44 7.16 7.66
N SER A 117 2.47 7.34 8.48
CA SER A 117 3.19 8.61 8.61
C SER A 117 3.85 9.04 7.30
N MET A 118 4.49 8.11 6.58
CA MET A 118 5.10 8.37 5.27
C MET A 118 4.05 8.79 4.23
N TRP A 119 2.91 8.09 4.19
CA TRP A 119 1.82 8.44 3.28
C TRP A 119 1.24 9.82 3.61
N CYS A 120 0.96 10.12 4.87
CA CYS A 120 0.46 11.44 5.27
C CYS A 120 1.44 12.56 4.88
N SER A 121 2.75 12.34 5.08
CA SER A 121 3.78 13.28 4.66
C SER A 121 3.81 13.48 3.14
N ALA A 122 3.73 12.40 2.35
CA ALA A 122 3.74 12.46 0.89
C ALA A 122 2.51 13.17 0.33
N LEU A 123 1.36 13.02 1.00
CA LEU A 123 0.11 13.66 0.64
C LEU A 123 -0.04 15.07 1.21
N GLY A 124 0.90 15.53 2.05
CA GLY A 124 0.79 16.83 2.72
C GLY A 124 -0.46 16.95 3.60
N ILE A 125 -0.83 15.87 4.29
CA ILE A 125 -2.00 15.83 5.19
C ILE A 125 -1.60 15.55 6.63
N GLU A 126 -2.40 16.05 7.56
CA GLU A 126 -2.23 15.81 8.99
C GLU A 126 -2.69 14.38 9.36
N GLN A 127 -1.88 13.69 10.17
CA GLN A 127 -2.24 12.38 10.70
C GLN A 127 -3.47 12.47 11.61
N GLY A 128 -4.38 11.52 11.47
CA GLY A 128 -5.58 11.40 12.28
C GLY A 128 -6.69 12.39 11.94
N SER A 129 -6.45 13.40 11.10
CA SER A 129 -7.51 14.27 10.57
C SER A 129 -7.62 14.21 9.04
N GLU A 130 -6.53 13.81 8.36
CA GLU A 130 -6.40 13.68 6.91
C GLU A 130 -6.70 14.98 6.16
N LYS A 131 -6.63 16.11 6.86
CA LYS A 131 -6.77 17.44 6.30
C LYS A 131 -5.46 17.90 5.71
N GLN A 132 -5.54 18.66 4.61
CA GLN A 132 -4.37 19.31 4.03
C GLN A 132 -3.67 20.19 5.08
N ILE A 133 -2.36 20.00 5.21
CA ILE A 133 -1.50 20.91 5.97
C ILE A 133 -1.37 22.19 5.15
N ALA A 134 -1.78 23.32 5.71
CA ALA A 134 -1.66 24.61 5.05
C ALA A 134 -0.20 24.84 4.62
N GLN A 135 0.03 25.02 3.32
CA GLN A 135 1.33 25.44 2.81
C GLN A 135 1.46 26.93 3.14
N GLY A 136 2.36 27.25 4.08
CA GLY A 136 2.69 28.62 4.46
C GLY A 136 3.51 29.35 3.41
#